data_AF-A0A914PD44-F1
#
_entry.id   AF-A0A914PD44-F1
#
_cell.length_a   1.000
_cell.length_b   1.000
_cell.length_c   1.000
_cell.angle_alpha   90.00
_cell.angle_beta   90.00
_cell.angle_gamma   90.00
#
_symmetry.space_group_name_H-M   'P 1'
#
loop_
_entity.id
_entity.type
_entity.pdbx_description
1 polymer ?
#
loop_
_entity_poly.entity_id
_entity_poly.type
_entity_poly.pdbx_seq_one_letter_code
_entity_poly.pdbx_strand_id
1 'polypeptide(L)'
;MRFRQSVITLLVFLSFIFVVYGGNSTTTPEVSITDASTNDTQIEPLVYYDETLPNIAENINYLTLDSNKITDIENGTFDKFNKLEHLSLGNNETKNLTDGVLTEKLGSTLKNLNLGGNSLNILQTDFKYMTNLKSLYLDKSYNVEKVFASNSTWKFPKSLSNLETLSLSGCNIASIPDNIFENLILDWTDK
;
A
#
# COMPACT_ATOMS: atom_id res chain seq x y z
N MET A 1 -19.71 -25.77 0.00
CA MET A 1 -18.40 -25.51 0.63
C MET A 1 -17.88 -24.21 0.04
N ARG A 2 -17.90 -23.11 0.82
CA ARG A 2 -17.53 -21.76 0.34
C ARG A 2 -16.01 -21.69 0.22
N PHE A 3 -15.49 -21.49 -0.99
CA PHE A 3 -14.08 -21.20 -1.20
C PHE A 3 -13.76 -19.84 -0.57
N ARG A 4 -12.85 -19.84 0.41
CA ARG A 4 -12.24 -18.63 0.96
C ARG A 4 -11.35 -18.04 -0.14
N GLN A 5 -11.65 -16.82 -0.56
CA GLN A 5 -10.81 -16.02 -1.46
C GLN A 5 -9.46 -15.76 -0.77
N SER A 6 -8.40 -16.30 -1.36
CA SER A 6 -7.01 -15.96 -1.08
C SER A 6 -6.31 -16.11 -2.43
N VAL A 7 -6.14 -15.02 -3.18
CA VAL A 7 -5.46 -15.04 -4.48
C VAL A 7 -4.52 -13.84 -4.59
N ILE A 8 -3.53 -13.81 -3.71
CA ILE A 8 -2.17 -13.50 -4.15
C ILE A 8 -1.46 -14.79 -3.75
N THR A 9 -1.33 -15.73 -4.68
CA THR A 9 0.00 -16.19 -5.10
C THR A 9 0.20 -16.14 -6.63
N LEU A 10 -0.78 -15.66 -7.42
CA LEU A 10 -0.73 -15.84 -8.89
C LEU A 10 -1.02 -14.59 -9.74
N LEU A 11 -1.65 -13.53 -9.20
CA LEU A 11 -2.02 -12.35 -9.98
C LEU A 11 -0.94 -11.25 -10.05
N VAL A 12 0.04 -11.26 -9.15
CA VAL A 12 1.23 -10.39 -9.23
C VAL A 12 2.26 -10.95 -10.22
N PHE A 13 2.18 -12.24 -10.58
CA PHE A 13 3.17 -12.89 -11.44
C PHE A 13 2.71 -13.16 -12.89
N LEU A 14 1.42 -13.13 -13.23
CA LEU A 14 0.95 -13.61 -14.55
C LEU A 14 0.08 -12.65 -15.39
N SER A 15 -0.11 -11.40 -15.00
CA SER A 15 -0.71 -10.42 -15.93
C SER A 15 0.00 -9.07 -15.85
N PHE A 16 0.52 -8.62 -17.00
CA PHE A 16 0.92 -7.24 -17.32
C PHE A 16 2.40 -6.81 -17.24
N ILE A 17 3.31 -7.62 -17.82
CA ILE A 17 4.44 -7.08 -18.62
C ILE A 17 3.96 -6.55 -20.01
N PHE A 18 2.68 -6.69 -20.36
CA PHE A 18 2.19 -6.41 -21.71
C PHE A 18 1.82 -4.95 -22.05
N VAL A 19 2.14 -3.95 -21.21
CA VAL A 19 1.91 -2.52 -21.57
C VAL A 19 3.20 -1.71 -21.79
N VAL A 20 4.38 -2.23 -21.44
CA VAL A 20 5.62 -1.43 -21.49
C VAL A 20 6.27 -1.38 -22.89
N TYR A 21 5.91 -2.26 -23.83
CA TYR A 21 6.37 -2.11 -25.22
C TYR A 21 5.41 -1.26 -26.05
N GLY A 22 5.46 0.05 -25.81
CA GLY A 22 4.64 1.02 -26.54
C GLY A 22 5.06 2.48 -26.41
N GLY A 23 6.34 2.82 -26.21
CA GLY A 23 6.78 4.21 -26.38
C GLY A 23 8.10 4.56 -25.72
N ASN A 24 9.07 5.02 -26.52
CA ASN A 24 10.26 5.72 -26.05
C ASN A 24 9.85 6.99 -25.29
N SER A 25 10.06 7.05 -23.98
CA SER A 25 10.03 8.29 -23.21
C SER A 25 11.00 8.21 -22.03
N THR A 26 11.85 9.22 -21.90
CA THR A 26 12.86 9.40 -20.84
C THR A 26 12.23 9.83 -19.49
N THR A 27 11.05 9.32 -19.17
CA THR A 27 10.28 9.63 -17.97
C THR A 27 10.40 8.49 -16.95
N THR A 28 10.32 8.82 -15.66
CA THR A 28 10.33 7.86 -14.55
C THR A 28 9.39 6.68 -14.83
N PRO A 29 9.80 5.41 -14.62
CA PRO A 29 8.93 4.27 -14.86
C PRO A 29 7.79 4.27 -13.84
N GLU A 30 6.60 4.63 -14.30
CA GLU A 30 5.34 4.57 -13.58
C GLU A 30 4.56 3.34 -14.07
N VAL A 31 4.16 2.46 -13.14
CA VAL A 31 3.33 1.29 -13.45
C VAL A 31 1.97 1.49 -12.80
N SER A 32 0.93 1.64 -13.63
CA SER A 32 -0.47 1.72 -13.20
C SER A 32 -1.24 0.51 -13.72
N ILE A 33 -1.82 -0.29 -12.81
CA ILE A 33 -2.70 -1.42 -13.15
C ILE A 33 -4.10 -1.08 -12.69
N THR A 34 -4.99 -0.74 -13.61
CA THR A 34 -6.36 -0.25 -13.31
C THR A 34 -7.47 -1.28 -13.54
N ASP A 35 -7.14 -2.50 -14.02
CA ASP A 35 -8.16 -3.54 -14.25
C ASP A 35 -7.62 -4.96 -14.06
N ALA A 36 -7.62 -5.47 -12.83
CA ALA A 36 -7.34 -6.87 -12.51
C ALA A 36 -8.60 -7.78 -12.56
N SER A 37 -9.68 -7.34 -13.23
CA SER A 37 -10.98 -8.01 -13.15
C SER A 37 -11.22 -9.17 -14.13
N THR A 38 -10.20 -9.66 -14.85
CA THR A 38 -10.39 -10.75 -15.80
C THR A 38 -10.65 -12.08 -15.09
N ASN A 39 -11.93 -12.43 -15.03
CA ASN A 39 -12.48 -13.69 -14.56
C ASN A 39 -12.22 -14.86 -15.55
N ASP A 40 -11.12 -14.80 -16.31
CA ASP A 40 -10.86 -15.73 -17.40
C ASP A 40 -10.13 -16.98 -16.87
N THR A 41 -10.89 -18.05 -16.73
CA THR A 41 -10.51 -19.30 -16.05
C THR A 41 -9.77 -20.29 -16.97
N GLN A 42 -9.13 -19.83 -18.05
CA GLN A 42 -8.19 -20.65 -18.83
C GLN A 42 -6.97 -19.84 -19.28
N ILE A 43 -6.02 -19.64 -18.38
CA ILE A 43 -4.65 -19.30 -18.77
C ILE A 43 -3.79 -20.50 -18.38
N GLU A 44 -3.41 -21.32 -19.36
CA GLU A 44 -2.36 -22.32 -19.16
C GLU A 44 -1.08 -21.62 -18.68
N PRO A 45 -0.30 -22.23 -17.77
CA PRO A 45 0.91 -21.61 -17.28
C PRO A 45 1.93 -21.55 -18.42
N LEU A 46 2.00 -20.41 -19.10
CA LEU A 46 3.12 -20.10 -19.96
C LEU A 46 4.35 -20.01 -19.06
N VAL A 47 5.17 -21.06 -19.14
CA VAL A 47 6.48 -21.13 -18.50
C VAL A 47 7.37 -20.08 -19.16
N TYR A 48 7.29 -18.84 -18.67
CA TYR A 48 8.11 -17.72 -19.13
C TYR A 48 9.37 -17.68 -18.25
N TYR A 49 10.38 -18.47 -18.64
CA TYR A 49 11.75 -18.30 -18.15
C TYR A 49 12.37 -17.11 -18.89
N ASP A 50 12.19 -15.90 -18.37
CA ASP A 50 12.91 -14.74 -18.92
C ASP A 50 13.66 -14.01 -17.81
N GLU A 51 14.98 -14.03 -17.93
CA GLU A 51 15.95 -13.39 -17.04
C GLU A 51 15.84 -11.85 -17.05
N THR A 52 14.89 -11.28 -17.80
CA THR A 52 14.60 -9.82 -17.88
C THR A 52 13.69 -9.31 -16.77
N LEU A 53 12.87 -10.17 -16.15
CA LEU A 53 11.90 -9.86 -15.09
C LEU A 53 12.52 -9.23 -13.81
N PRO A 54 13.66 -9.74 -13.30
CA PRO A 54 14.32 -9.15 -12.12
C PRO A 54 14.72 -7.68 -12.33
N ASN A 55 15.06 -7.28 -13.56
CA ASN A 55 15.62 -5.95 -13.85
C ASN A 55 14.56 -4.82 -13.84
N ILE A 56 13.28 -5.16 -14.08
CA ILE A 56 12.21 -4.14 -14.12
C ILE A 56 11.81 -3.72 -12.71
N ALA A 57 11.60 -4.69 -11.80
CA ALA A 57 11.21 -4.41 -10.41
C ALA A 57 12.27 -3.57 -9.68
N GLU A 58 13.55 -3.78 -9.98
CA GLU A 58 14.67 -3.03 -9.42
C GLU A 58 14.71 -1.55 -9.82
N ASN A 59 13.90 -1.13 -10.80
CA ASN A 59 13.89 0.24 -11.32
C ASN A 59 12.54 0.96 -11.13
N ILE A 60 11.53 0.31 -10.57
CA ILE A 60 10.23 0.94 -10.30
C ILE A 60 10.33 1.82 -9.06
N ASN A 61 9.95 3.09 -9.21
CA ASN A 61 9.86 4.06 -8.13
C ASN A 61 8.40 4.34 -7.73
N TYR A 62 7.45 4.10 -8.65
CA TYR A 62 6.03 4.39 -8.48
C TYR A 62 5.19 3.17 -8.90
N LEU A 63 4.41 2.64 -7.98
CA LEU A 63 3.48 1.52 -8.21
C LEU A 63 2.07 1.92 -7.78
N THR A 64 1.16 1.95 -8.74
CA THR A 64 -0.26 2.27 -8.53
C THR A 64 -1.13 1.05 -8.86
N LEU A 65 -1.85 0.59 -7.85
CA LEU A 65 -2.77 -0.56 -7.88
C LEU A 65 -4.19 -0.13 -7.49
N ASP A 66 -4.51 1.15 -7.70
CA ASP A 66 -5.78 1.75 -7.27
C ASP A 66 -7.00 1.13 -7.98
N SER A 67 -8.12 1.13 -7.29
CA SER A 67 -9.44 0.73 -7.81
C SER A 67 -9.50 -0.72 -8.30
N ASN A 68 -8.73 -1.61 -7.67
CA ASN A 68 -8.82 -3.06 -7.88
C ASN A 68 -9.64 -3.73 -6.75
N LYS A 69 -9.64 -5.07 -6.72
CA LYS A 69 -10.34 -5.88 -5.71
C LYS A 69 -9.36 -6.61 -4.80
N ILE A 70 -8.23 -5.98 -4.47
CA ILE A 70 -7.19 -6.58 -3.63
C ILE A 70 -7.72 -6.69 -2.20
N THR A 71 -7.81 -7.90 -1.66
CA THR A 71 -8.29 -8.16 -0.29
C THR A 71 -7.17 -8.50 0.69
N ASP A 72 -6.18 -9.26 0.22
CA ASP A 72 -5.08 -9.82 0.99
C ASP A 72 -3.78 -9.58 0.23
N ILE A 73 -2.72 -9.24 0.97
CA ILE A 73 -1.38 -9.05 0.41
C ILE A 73 -0.44 -10.05 1.08
N GLU A 74 0.26 -10.85 0.29
CA GLU A 74 1.24 -11.81 0.82
C GLU A 74 2.45 -11.06 1.41
N ASN A 75 3.05 -11.67 2.43
CA ASN A 75 4.23 -11.11 3.05
C ASN A 75 5.37 -10.97 2.02
N GLY A 76 6.05 -9.83 2.03
CA GLY A 76 7.16 -9.55 1.12
C GLY A 76 6.76 -9.35 -0.34
N THR A 77 5.47 -9.19 -0.66
CA THR A 77 4.99 -8.91 -2.05
C THR A 77 5.77 -7.77 -2.70
N PHE A 78 6.12 -6.74 -1.92
CA PHE A 78 6.81 -5.55 -2.42
C PHE A 78 8.35 -5.60 -2.26
N ASP A 79 8.91 -6.66 -1.69
CA ASP A 79 10.35 -6.74 -1.35
C ASP A 79 11.25 -6.75 -2.58
N LYS A 80 10.73 -7.02 -3.78
CA LYS A 80 11.52 -6.98 -5.01
C LYS A 80 11.73 -5.56 -5.54
N PHE A 81 10.91 -4.59 -5.11
CA PHE A 81 10.99 -3.21 -5.59
C PHE A 81 11.97 -2.38 -4.76
N ASN A 82 13.26 -2.59 -4.98
CA ASN A 82 14.35 -1.99 -4.18
C ASN A 82 14.43 -0.45 -4.24
N LYS A 83 13.69 0.19 -5.16
CA LYS A 83 13.64 1.65 -5.34
C LYS A 83 12.24 2.23 -5.17
N LEU A 84 11.29 1.45 -4.64
CA LEU A 84 9.90 1.90 -4.56
C LEU A 84 9.77 3.04 -3.55
N GLU A 85 9.42 4.22 -4.04
CA GLU A 85 9.20 5.42 -3.23
C GLU A 85 7.70 5.71 -3.06
N HIS A 86 6.87 5.31 -4.02
CA HIS A 86 5.42 5.55 -4.02
C HIS A 86 4.64 4.26 -4.24
N LEU A 87 3.76 3.94 -3.30
CA LEU A 87 2.84 2.82 -3.38
C LEU A 87 1.40 3.31 -3.17
N SER A 88 0.54 3.06 -4.16
CA SER A 88 -0.88 3.39 -4.08
C SER A 88 -1.71 2.11 -4.20
N LEU A 89 -2.55 1.87 -3.19
CA LEU A 89 -3.51 0.76 -3.08
C LEU A 89 -4.93 1.31 -2.88
N GLY A 90 -5.19 2.55 -3.30
CA GLY A 90 -6.44 3.25 -3.04
C GLY A 90 -7.66 2.53 -3.63
N ASN A 91 -8.82 2.64 -2.98
CA ASN A 91 -10.09 2.03 -3.40
C ASN A 91 -9.99 0.52 -3.69
N ASN A 92 -9.28 -0.22 -2.83
CA ASN A 92 -9.26 -1.68 -2.82
C ASN A 92 -10.11 -2.23 -1.66
N GLU A 93 -10.09 -3.55 -1.46
CA GLU A 93 -10.82 -4.24 -0.39
C GLU A 93 -9.87 -4.75 0.71
N THR A 94 -8.68 -4.13 0.84
CA THR A 94 -7.62 -4.59 1.74
C THR A 94 -8.06 -4.40 3.19
N LYS A 95 -7.89 -5.45 4.01
CA LYS A 95 -8.32 -5.43 5.43
C LYS A 95 -7.16 -5.35 6.41
N ASN A 96 -6.01 -5.93 6.07
CA ASN A 96 -4.87 -6.01 6.97
C ASN A 96 -3.59 -5.64 6.20
N LEU A 97 -2.75 -4.81 6.81
CA LEU A 97 -1.39 -4.50 6.36
C LEU A 97 -0.45 -4.87 7.49
N THR A 98 -0.14 -6.16 7.59
CA THR A 98 0.74 -6.66 8.66
C THR A 98 2.17 -6.17 8.45
N ASP A 99 3.01 -6.26 9.49
CA ASP A 99 4.48 -6.09 9.39
C ASP A 99 5.12 -6.97 8.30
N GLY A 100 4.44 -8.05 7.90
CA GLY A 100 4.88 -8.91 6.81
C GLY A 100 4.65 -8.30 5.42
N VAL A 101 3.67 -7.40 5.26
CA VAL A 101 3.43 -6.65 4.02
C VAL A 101 4.27 -5.36 4.01
N LEU A 102 4.25 -4.64 5.13
CA LEU A 102 4.98 -3.39 5.36
C LEU A 102 6.37 -3.68 5.94
N THR A 103 7.17 -4.43 5.19
CA THR A 103 8.48 -4.94 5.63
C THR A 103 9.51 -3.84 5.88
N GLU A 104 10.58 -4.19 6.60
CA GLU A 104 11.75 -3.32 6.76
C GLU A 104 12.37 -2.91 5.42
N LYS A 105 12.38 -3.83 4.46
CA LYS A 105 12.92 -3.58 3.13
C LYS A 105 12.11 -2.52 2.40
N LEU A 106 10.79 -2.63 2.38
CA LEU A 106 9.91 -1.61 1.80
C LEU A 106 10.03 -0.27 2.53
N GLY A 107 10.04 -0.28 3.87
CA GLY A 107 10.15 0.92 4.69
C GLY A 107 11.47 1.69 4.51
N SER A 108 12.53 1.02 4.02
CA SER A 108 13.80 1.67 3.71
C SER A 108 13.76 2.62 2.51
N THR A 109 12.77 2.47 1.61
CA THR A 109 12.66 3.28 0.39
C THR A 109 11.35 4.06 0.29
N LEU A 110 10.26 3.56 0.88
CA LEU A 110 8.93 4.10 0.69
C LEU A 110 8.76 5.47 1.35
N LYS A 111 8.31 6.45 0.58
CA LYS A 111 8.07 7.84 1.00
C LYS A 111 6.58 8.20 1.00
N ASN A 112 5.81 7.59 0.10
CA ASN A 112 4.40 7.91 -0.08
C ASN A 112 3.56 6.63 -0.13
N LEU A 113 2.55 6.56 0.74
CA LEU A 113 1.66 5.43 0.84
C LEU A 113 0.21 5.89 0.82
N ASN A 114 -0.54 5.46 -0.19
CA ASN A 114 -1.97 5.69 -0.28
C ASN A 114 -2.75 4.40 -0.08
N LEU A 115 -3.60 4.40 0.94
CA LEU A 115 -4.44 3.29 1.34
C LEU A 115 -5.92 3.70 1.42
N GLY A 116 -6.26 4.91 0.94
CA GLY A 116 -7.61 5.44 1.06
C GLY A 116 -8.65 4.54 0.40
N GLY A 117 -9.88 4.54 0.91
CA GLY A 117 -10.99 3.75 0.38
C GLY A 117 -10.88 2.24 0.61
N ASN A 118 -9.94 1.78 1.44
CA ASN A 118 -9.85 0.38 1.88
C ASN A 118 -10.67 0.11 3.16
N SER A 119 -10.76 -1.17 3.55
CA SER A 119 -11.43 -1.62 4.78
C SER A 119 -10.44 -1.95 5.90
N LEU A 120 -9.35 -1.16 6.01
CA LEU A 120 -8.23 -1.45 6.90
C LEU A 120 -8.64 -1.45 8.37
N ASN A 121 -8.24 -2.49 9.09
CA ASN A 121 -8.16 -2.47 10.54
C ASN A 121 -6.78 -1.96 10.92
N ILE A 122 -6.61 -0.64 11.00
CA ILE A 122 -5.30 -0.04 11.26
C ILE A 122 -4.86 -0.38 12.68
N LEU A 123 -3.73 -1.08 12.82
CA LEU A 123 -3.08 -1.38 14.09
C LEU A 123 -1.86 -0.48 14.30
N GLN A 124 -1.50 -0.25 15.56
CA GLN A 124 -0.32 0.57 15.91
C GLN A 124 0.99 -0.01 15.36
N THR A 125 1.05 -1.33 15.15
CA THR A 125 2.26 -2.04 14.74
C THR A 125 2.52 -1.97 13.24
N ASP A 126 1.48 -1.77 12.43
CA ASP A 126 1.53 -1.95 10.98
C ASP A 126 2.61 -1.08 10.29
N PHE A 127 2.93 0.07 10.87
CA PHE A 127 3.92 1.01 10.32
C PHE A 127 5.29 0.97 10.99
N LYS A 128 5.61 -0.09 11.75
CA LYS A 128 6.85 -0.20 12.56
C LYS A 128 8.13 0.17 11.82
N TYR A 129 8.23 -0.17 10.54
CA TYR A 129 9.44 0.04 9.73
C TYR A 129 9.39 1.29 8.82
N MET A 130 8.30 2.05 8.83
CA MET A 130 8.03 3.12 7.86
C MET A 130 8.71 4.44 8.24
N THR A 131 10.02 4.40 8.54
CA THR A 131 10.80 5.54 9.03
C THR A 131 11.07 6.62 7.98
N ASN A 132 11.02 6.28 6.69
CA ASN A 132 11.21 7.24 5.59
C ASN A 132 9.88 7.80 5.04
N LEU A 133 8.75 7.38 5.59
CA LEU A 133 7.44 7.77 5.07
C LEU A 133 7.17 9.25 5.35
N LYS A 134 6.90 10.00 4.29
CA LYS A 134 6.58 11.44 4.30
C LYS A 134 5.10 11.71 4.14
N SER A 135 4.38 10.89 3.38
CA SER A 135 2.95 11.05 3.18
C SER A 135 2.19 9.76 3.37
N LEU A 136 1.14 9.81 4.19
CA LEU A 136 0.24 8.70 4.45
C LEU A 136 -1.21 9.15 4.23
N TYR A 137 -1.88 8.51 3.27
CA TYR A 137 -3.29 8.76 2.96
C TYR A 137 -4.12 7.56 3.42
N LEU A 138 -5.01 7.81 4.38
CA LEU A 138 -5.93 6.84 4.96
C LEU A 138 -7.40 7.26 4.72
N ASP A 139 -7.64 8.12 3.74
CA ASP A 139 -8.96 8.70 3.47
C ASP A 139 -10.04 7.63 3.33
N LYS A 140 -11.25 7.87 3.86
CA LYS A 140 -12.38 6.94 3.78
C LYS A 140 -12.07 5.52 4.31
N SER A 141 -11.13 5.40 5.25
CA SER A 141 -10.85 4.13 5.92
C SER A 141 -11.90 3.86 6.99
N TYR A 142 -12.87 3.00 6.68
CA TYR A 142 -14.12 2.82 7.44
C TYR A 142 -13.98 2.32 8.88
N ASN A 143 -12.83 1.76 9.28
CA ASN A 143 -12.63 1.28 10.65
C ASN A 143 -11.79 2.24 11.51
N VAL A 144 -11.26 3.33 10.96
CA VAL A 144 -10.45 4.30 11.73
C VAL A 144 -11.28 4.91 12.87
N GLU A 145 -12.52 5.33 12.61
CA GLU A 145 -13.45 5.80 13.63
C GLU A 145 -13.60 4.79 14.78
N LYS A 146 -13.78 3.50 14.46
CA LYS A 146 -13.98 2.45 15.47
C LYS A 146 -12.72 2.24 16.31
N VAL A 147 -11.54 2.25 15.68
CA VAL A 147 -10.25 2.11 16.39
C VAL A 147 -10.06 3.27 17.35
N PHE A 148 -10.30 4.50 16.88
CA PHE A 148 -10.14 5.71 17.69
C PHE A 148 -11.17 5.80 18.82
N ALA A 149 -12.42 5.42 18.57
CA ALA A 149 -13.47 5.43 19.58
C ALA A 149 -13.30 4.35 20.66
N SER A 150 -12.68 3.21 20.33
CA SER A 150 -12.51 2.08 21.26
C SER A 150 -11.17 2.07 21.98
N ASN A 151 -10.21 2.90 21.58
CA ASN A 151 -8.89 2.96 22.18
C ASN A 151 -8.43 4.40 22.42
N SER A 152 -8.72 4.91 23.63
CA SER A 152 -8.38 6.26 24.05
C SER A 152 -6.88 6.51 24.23
N THR A 153 -6.04 5.46 24.24
CA THR A 153 -4.58 5.58 24.31
C THR A 153 -3.91 5.36 22.95
N TRP A 154 -4.71 5.27 21.88
CA TRP A 154 -4.16 5.02 20.56
C TRP A 154 -3.34 6.21 20.07
N LYS A 155 -2.12 5.93 19.60
CA LYS A 155 -1.24 6.91 18.96
C LYS A 155 -0.55 6.34 17.74
N PHE A 156 -0.23 7.21 16.78
CA PHE A 156 0.60 6.83 15.65
C PHE A 156 1.97 6.35 16.14
N PRO A 157 2.57 5.32 15.51
CA PRO A 157 3.87 4.81 15.94
C PRO A 157 4.99 5.82 15.67
N LYS A 158 6.02 5.79 16.53
CA LYS A 158 7.20 6.66 16.43
C LYS A 158 7.98 6.51 15.11
N SER A 159 7.83 5.38 14.43
CA SER A 159 8.39 5.18 13.09
C SER A 159 7.86 6.20 12.08
N LEU A 160 6.66 6.74 12.27
CA LEU A 160 6.09 7.77 11.39
C LEU A 160 6.55 9.20 11.73
N SER A 161 7.64 9.37 12.49
CA SER A 161 8.10 10.69 12.95
C SER A 161 8.51 11.64 11.83
N ASN A 162 8.77 11.14 10.62
CA ASN A 162 9.12 11.94 9.43
C ASN A 162 7.91 12.25 8.53
N LEU A 163 6.68 11.94 8.97
CA LEU A 163 5.49 12.31 8.21
C LEU A 163 5.37 13.83 8.11
N GLU A 164 5.27 14.31 6.87
CA GLU A 164 4.98 15.70 6.50
C GLU A 164 3.49 15.85 6.16
N THR A 165 2.81 14.76 5.78
CA THR A 165 1.40 14.76 5.38
C THR A 165 0.67 13.53 5.90
N LEU A 166 -0.44 13.75 6.60
CA LEU A 166 -1.37 12.71 7.03
C LEU A 166 -2.77 13.12 6.62
N SER A 167 -3.45 12.28 5.82
CA SER A 167 -4.84 12.51 5.44
C SER A 167 -5.76 11.44 6.04
N LEU A 168 -6.81 11.89 6.72
CA LEU A 168 -7.85 11.08 7.34
C LEU A 168 -9.25 11.52 6.86
N SER A 169 -9.32 12.13 5.68
CA SER A 169 -10.56 12.72 5.16
C SER A 169 -11.61 11.65 4.94
N GLY A 170 -12.86 11.92 5.35
CA GLY A 170 -13.95 10.97 5.16
C GLY A 170 -13.86 9.70 6.01
N CYS A 171 -13.00 9.63 7.03
CA CYS A 171 -12.94 8.52 7.98
C CYS A 171 -14.04 8.53 9.06
N ASN A 172 -15.02 9.44 8.95
CA ASN A 172 -16.14 9.60 9.89
C ASN A 172 -15.72 9.71 11.37
N ILE A 173 -14.56 10.31 11.66
CA ILE A 173 -14.02 10.39 13.01
C ILE A 173 -14.89 11.32 13.86
N ALA A 174 -15.61 10.77 14.84
CA ALA A 174 -16.42 11.53 15.78
C ALA A 174 -15.58 12.17 16.91
N SER A 175 -14.52 11.48 17.34
CA SER A 175 -13.59 11.94 18.37
C SER A 175 -12.21 11.34 18.12
N ILE A 176 -11.16 12.11 18.42
CA ILE A 176 -9.77 11.64 18.38
C ILE A 176 -9.28 11.27 19.79
N PRO A 177 -8.47 10.22 19.96
CA PRO A 177 -7.80 9.91 21.22
C PRO A 177 -6.84 11.02 21.67
N ASP A 178 -6.64 11.14 22.98
CA ASP A 178 -5.66 12.07 23.52
C ASP A 178 -4.24 11.70 23.05
N ASN A 179 -3.44 12.71 22.71
CA ASN A 179 -2.04 12.53 22.29
C ASN A 179 -1.85 11.62 21.06
N ILE A 180 -2.89 11.43 20.23
CA ILE A 180 -2.82 10.58 19.03
C ILE A 180 -1.64 10.95 18.10
N PHE A 181 -1.29 12.23 18.05
CA PHE A 181 -0.22 12.78 17.21
C PHE A 181 1.11 13.02 17.95
N GLU A 182 1.25 12.64 19.23
CA GLU A 182 2.46 12.91 20.05
C GLU A 182 3.77 12.42 19.40
N ASN A 183 3.68 11.30 18.68
CA ASN A 183 4.84 10.68 18.02
C ASN A 183 5.10 11.24 16.61
N LEU A 184 4.18 12.03 16.07
CA LEU A 184 4.37 12.66 14.77
C LEU A 184 5.04 14.01 15.00
N ILE A 185 6.19 14.23 14.36
CA ILE A 185 6.83 15.56 14.34
C ILE A 185 6.14 16.35 13.22
N LEU A 186 4.84 16.58 13.39
CA LEU A 186 4.09 17.47 12.52
C LEU A 186 4.32 18.88 13.02
N ASP A 187 5.06 19.67 12.24
CA ASP A 187 5.08 21.11 12.44
C ASP A 187 3.72 21.65 11.97
N TRP A 188 2.77 21.75 12.89
CA TRP A 188 1.46 22.38 12.62
C TRP A 188 1.57 23.91 12.49
N THR A 189 2.78 24.47 12.38
CA THR A 189 2.94 25.90 12.08
C THR A 189 2.91 26.12 10.56
N ASP A 190 1.92 26.91 10.15
CA ASP A 190 1.75 27.58 8.86
C ASP A 190 1.17 26.79 7.67
N LYS A 191 -0.17 26.84 7.50
CA LYS A 191 -0.84 27.77 6.54
C LYS A 191 -2.36 27.61 6.50
#